data_AF-A0A7S1T730-F1
#
_entry.id   AF-A0A7S1T730-F1
#
_cell.length_a   1.000
_cell.length_b   1.000
_cell.length_c   1.000
_cell.angle_alpha   90.00
_cell.angle_beta   90.00
_cell.angle_gamma   90.00
#
_symmetry.space_group_name_H-M   'P 1'
#
loop_
_entity.id
_entity.type
_entity.pdbx_description
1 polymer ?
#
loop_
_entity_poly.entity_id
_entity_poly.type
_entity_poly.pdbx_seq_one_letter_code
_entity_poly.pdbx_strand_id
1 'polypeptide(L)'
;ICDRRNLLITSTLTTGLLYGAFPTAAIAEAELPLPPQEGSCFECIGEVKGTLNTCDLDAPSCVSSQNDDESHFVAPWMYDGSPSEAADLLVSVATGGPYDSLLLDTPFGRSRSDVAGFILQGTFNVLTGQPPPTSRPQAQRQVGYVPFDGRLADRHTTEDGAEYVRVIFGASEAQSDPSRVVDAEFIFPSDDAVVLLRAASRVPPSDTTGTLKLSFTDSPLVFDRNYSRLLLERLRKALRFQIVPVITDFDPRFNNDKQLWFEKLLDPGNERYQQSGN
;
A
#
# COMPACT_ATOMS: atom_id res chain seq x y z
N ILE A 1 -30.19 88.05 26.72
CA ILE A 1 -31.23 86.99 26.71
C ILE A 1 -30.51 85.66 26.57
N CYS A 2 -30.53 84.90 27.68
CA CYS A 2 -30.06 83.52 27.90
C CYS A 2 -28.67 83.07 27.41
N ASP A 3 -27.72 83.21 28.32
CA ASP A 3 -26.49 82.43 28.49
C ASP A 3 -26.81 81.07 29.15
N ARG A 4 -26.32 79.96 28.60
CA ARG A 4 -26.32 78.61 29.22
C ARG A 4 -25.12 77.77 28.76
N ARG A 5 -24.04 77.90 29.53
CA ARG A 5 -23.27 76.83 30.22
C ARG A 5 -23.31 75.40 29.66
N ASN A 6 -22.10 74.91 29.36
CA ASN A 6 -21.45 73.66 29.78
C ASN A 6 -22.28 72.36 29.85
N LEU A 7 -21.91 71.38 29.02
CA LEU A 7 -21.58 70.03 29.51
C LEU A 7 -20.68 69.30 28.49
N LEU A 8 -19.41 69.12 28.83
CA LEU A 8 -18.49 68.19 28.17
C LEU A 8 -18.81 66.79 28.69
N ILE A 9 -19.26 65.89 27.82
CA ILE A 9 -19.41 64.46 28.11
C ILE A 9 -18.31 63.73 27.33
N THR A 10 -17.24 63.39 28.04
CA THR A 10 -16.18 62.48 27.57
C THR A 10 -16.68 61.05 27.74
N SER A 11 -17.03 60.39 26.63
CA SER A 11 -17.34 58.96 26.59
C SER A 11 -16.07 58.18 26.28
N THR A 12 -15.49 57.52 27.29
CA THR A 12 -14.44 56.52 27.10
C THR A 12 -15.10 55.14 26.90
N LEU A 13 -15.09 54.65 25.67
CA LEU A 13 -15.44 53.25 25.35
C LEU A 13 -14.24 52.35 25.69
N THR A 14 -14.34 51.61 26.78
CA THR A 14 -13.43 50.51 27.13
C THR A 14 -13.91 49.23 26.48
N THR A 15 -13.34 48.87 25.33
CA THR A 15 -13.59 47.58 24.67
C THR A 15 -12.73 46.51 25.33
N GLY A 16 -13.32 45.73 26.25
CA GLY A 16 -12.69 44.55 26.83
C GLY A 16 -12.64 43.41 25.82
N LEU A 17 -11.46 43.17 25.24
CA LEU A 17 -11.14 41.95 24.50
C LEU A 17 -10.91 40.80 25.49
N LEU A 18 -11.95 40.00 25.72
CA LEU A 18 -11.79 38.69 26.35
C LEU A 18 -11.13 37.75 25.33
N TYR A 19 -9.82 37.59 25.42
CA TYR A 19 -9.11 36.46 24.82
C TYR A 19 -9.57 35.19 25.54
N GLY A 20 -10.59 34.53 25.00
CA GLY A 20 -10.87 33.14 25.33
C GLY A 20 -9.70 32.30 24.85
N ALA A 21 -8.87 31.84 25.78
CA ALA A 21 -7.91 30.78 25.50
C ALA A 21 -8.70 29.55 25.08
N PHE A 22 -8.73 29.28 23.77
CA PHE A 22 -9.19 27.99 23.27
C PHE A 22 -8.22 26.93 23.83
N PRO A 23 -8.71 25.92 24.57
CA PRO A 23 -7.85 24.80 24.91
C PRO A 23 -7.41 24.15 23.60
N THR A 24 -6.12 24.23 23.30
CA THR A 24 -5.47 23.34 22.35
C THR A 24 -5.73 21.92 22.84
N ALA A 25 -6.68 21.25 22.20
CA ALA A 25 -6.87 19.82 22.37
C ALA A 25 -5.54 19.17 21.98
N ALA A 26 -4.80 18.69 22.98
CA ALA A 26 -3.71 17.76 22.76
C ALA A 26 -4.33 16.55 22.07
N ILE A 27 -3.99 16.36 20.79
CA ILE A 27 -4.30 15.12 20.09
C ILE A 27 -3.56 14.05 20.87
N ALA A 28 -4.30 13.19 21.58
CA ALA A 28 -3.73 12.02 22.20
C ALA A 28 -3.07 11.21 21.09
N GLU A 29 -1.75 11.13 21.13
CA GLU A 29 -0.96 10.27 20.26
C GLU A 29 -1.52 8.86 20.43
N ALA A 30 -2.14 8.33 19.38
CA ALA A 30 -2.77 7.02 19.44
C ALA A 30 -1.71 6.00 19.87
N GLU A 31 -1.99 5.25 20.93
CA GLU A 31 -1.09 4.19 21.40
C GLU A 31 -1.03 3.11 20.32
N LEU A 32 0.09 3.06 19.61
CA LEU A 32 0.31 2.10 18.54
C LEU A 32 0.41 0.69 19.14
N PRO A 33 -0.05 -0.35 18.43
CA PRO A 33 0.24 -1.73 18.83
C PRO A 33 1.75 -1.90 18.98
N LEU A 34 2.19 -2.68 19.97
CA LEU A 34 3.61 -2.82 20.31
C LEU A 34 4.44 -3.14 19.05
N PRO A 35 5.58 -2.47 18.85
CA PRO A 35 6.45 -2.81 17.73
C PRO A 35 6.95 -4.27 17.87
N PRO A 36 7.14 -4.98 16.76
CA PRO A 36 7.83 -6.27 16.77
C PRO A 36 9.22 -6.16 17.39
N GLN A 37 9.79 -7.29 17.83
CA GLN A 37 11.16 -7.33 18.33
C GLN A 37 12.14 -7.05 17.18
N GLU A 38 13.20 -6.28 17.46
CA GLU A 38 14.29 -6.03 16.50
C GLU A 38 15.35 -7.13 16.59
N GLY A 39 15.86 -7.62 15.45
CA GLY A 39 16.98 -8.56 15.39
C GLY A 39 16.84 -9.73 14.42
N SER A 40 17.60 -10.80 14.68
CA SER A 40 17.76 -11.96 13.77
C SER A 40 16.78 -13.12 14.00
N CYS A 41 15.64 -12.85 14.61
CA CYS A 41 14.58 -13.86 14.73
C CYS A 41 13.65 -13.82 13.52
N PHE A 42 12.92 -14.91 13.28
CA PHE A 42 12.04 -15.03 12.12
C PHE A 42 10.89 -14.00 12.11
N GLU A 43 10.37 -13.66 13.28
CA GLU A 43 9.34 -12.64 13.46
C GLU A 43 9.92 -11.22 13.61
N CYS A 44 11.24 -11.10 13.71
CA CYS A 44 11.88 -9.84 14.03
C CYS A 44 11.80 -8.88 12.85
N ILE A 45 11.90 -7.60 13.17
CA ILE A 45 12.14 -6.53 12.21
C ILE A 45 13.61 -6.12 12.27
N GLY A 46 14.07 -5.44 11.24
CA GLY A 46 15.45 -5.07 11.03
C GLY A 46 16.10 -5.90 9.92
N GLU A 47 17.12 -5.29 9.36
CA GLU A 47 18.09 -5.90 8.48
C GLU A 47 19.08 -6.78 9.25
N VAL A 48 19.45 -7.90 8.66
CA VAL A 48 20.49 -8.78 9.17
C VAL A 48 21.47 -9.00 8.04
N LYS A 49 22.67 -8.40 8.14
CA LYS A 49 23.74 -8.52 7.12
C LYS A 49 23.26 -8.20 5.69
N GLY A 50 22.57 -7.08 5.55
CA GLY A 50 22.05 -6.63 4.24
C GLY A 50 20.84 -7.40 3.71
N THR A 51 20.26 -8.31 4.49
CA THR A 51 19.03 -9.04 4.13
C THR A 51 17.87 -8.67 5.06
N LEU A 52 16.65 -8.68 4.52
CA LEU A 52 15.42 -8.57 5.31
C LEU A 52 14.97 -9.95 5.79
N ASN A 53 14.19 -10.00 6.86
CA ASN A 53 13.55 -11.24 7.30
C ASN A 53 12.45 -11.69 6.30
N THR A 54 12.04 -12.96 6.40
CA THR A 54 10.90 -13.52 5.67
C THR A 54 9.62 -13.41 6.49
N CYS A 55 8.48 -13.54 5.84
CA CYS A 55 7.18 -13.69 6.47
C CYS A 55 6.93 -15.12 6.91
N ASP A 56 6.20 -15.28 8.02
CA ASP A 56 5.59 -16.55 8.40
C ASP A 56 4.54 -16.99 7.38
N LEU A 57 4.45 -18.30 7.16
CA LEU A 57 3.47 -18.93 6.26
C LEU A 57 2.03 -18.73 6.75
N ASP A 58 1.84 -18.52 8.06
CA ASP A 58 0.53 -18.29 8.65
C ASP A 58 0.19 -16.79 8.80
N ALA A 59 1.06 -15.87 8.36
CA ALA A 59 0.88 -14.43 8.54
C ALA A 59 0.01 -13.79 7.42
N PRO A 60 -1.29 -13.50 7.66
CA PRO A 60 -2.22 -13.19 6.56
C PRO A 60 -1.97 -11.83 5.88
N SER A 61 -1.25 -10.92 6.55
CA SER A 61 -0.89 -9.61 6.03
C SER A 61 0.61 -9.34 6.20
N CYS A 62 1.42 -10.24 5.66
CA CYS A 62 2.85 -10.06 5.49
C CYS A 62 3.23 -10.30 4.04
N VAL A 63 4.19 -9.54 3.52
CA VAL A 63 4.88 -9.86 2.26
C VAL A 63 6.36 -9.54 2.36
N SER A 64 7.20 -10.29 1.66
CA SER A 64 8.63 -10.03 1.51
C SER A 64 9.14 -10.47 0.15
N SER A 65 10.14 -9.77 -0.36
CA SER A 65 10.83 -10.15 -1.60
C SER A 65 11.79 -11.33 -1.47
N GLN A 66 11.94 -11.87 -0.26
CA GLN A 66 12.78 -13.02 0.03
C GLN A 66 11.98 -14.25 0.50
N ASN A 67 10.65 -14.22 0.43
CA ASN A 67 9.82 -15.40 0.69
C ASN A 67 9.85 -16.37 -0.49
N ASP A 68 9.87 -17.68 -0.19
CA ASP A 68 9.87 -18.74 -1.20
C ASP A 68 8.45 -19.23 -1.57
N ASP A 69 7.41 -18.61 -0.99
CA ASP A 69 6.01 -18.99 -1.20
C ASP A 69 5.21 -17.88 -1.92
N GLU A 70 4.25 -18.27 -2.76
CA GLU A 70 3.48 -17.34 -3.60
C GLU A 70 2.64 -16.34 -2.77
N SER A 71 2.10 -16.78 -1.63
CA SER A 71 1.20 -15.98 -0.80
C SER A 71 1.87 -14.81 -0.08
N HIS A 72 3.15 -14.93 0.26
CA HIS A 72 3.91 -13.88 0.92
C HIS A 72 4.97 -13.25 0.00
N PHE A 73 5.30 -13.88 -1.13
CA PHE A 73 6.25 -13.30 -2.07
C PHE A 73 5.71 -12.05 -2.77
N VAL A 74 6.54 -11.01 -2.79
CA VAL A 74 6.37 -9.82 -3.63
C VAL A 74 7.67 -9.56 -4.38
N ALA A 75 7.58 -9.35 -5.69
CA ALA A 75 8.79 -9.11 -6.49
C ALA A 75 9.50 -7.81 -6.02
N PRO A 76 10.85 -7.82 -5.99
CA PRO A 76 11.64 -6.60 -5.78
C PRO A 76 11.25 -5.50 -6.77
N TRP A 77 11.53 -4.26 -6.40
CA TRP A 77 11.29 -3.13 -7.31
C TRP A 77 12.60 -2.62 -7.90
N MET A 78 12.52 -2.08 -9.09
CA MET A 78 13.61 -1.40 -9.78
C MET A 78 13.34 0.10 -9.79
N TYR A 79 14.39 0.89 -9.62
CA TYR A 79 14.33 2.34 -9.66
C TYR A 79 15.38 2.92 -10.61
N ASP A 80 15.22 4.19 -10.96
CA ASP A 80 16.19 4.94 -11.73
C ASP A 80 17.04 5.82 -10.79
N GLY A 81 18.30 6.07 -11.16
CA GLY A 81 19.21 6.95 -10.39
C GLY A 81 20.03 6.22 -9.34
N SER A 82 20.49 6.95 -8.32
CA SER A 82 21.30 6.38 -7.24
C SER A 82 20.46 5.80 -6.09
N PRO A 83 20.98 4.82 -5.33
CA PRO A 83 20.30 4.27 -4.15
C PRO A 83 19.83 5.34 -3.15
N SER A 84 20.67 6.35 -2.89
CA SER A 84 20.36 7.42 -1.95
C SER A 84 19.21 8.32 -2.45
N GLU A 85 19.18 8.64 -3.75
CA GLU A 85 18.09 9.45 -4.33
C GLU A 85 16.77 8.68 -4.32
N ALA A 86 16.82 7.37 -4.59
CA ALA A 86 15.65 6.50 -4.53
C ALA A 86 15.12 6.35 -3.10
N ALA A 87 16.01 6.22 -2.11
CA ALA A 87 15.66 6.20 -0.69
C ALA A 87 15.05 7.54 -0.25
N ASP A 88 15.61 8.68 -0.66
CA ASP A 88 15.07 10.01 -0.37
C ASP A 88 13.67 10.21 -0.98
N LEU A 89 13.48 9.77 -2.22
CA LEU A 89 12.17 9.79 -2.88
C LEU A 89 11.17 8.89 -2.14
N LEU A 90 11.60 7.70 -1.72
CA LEU A 90 10.78 6.78 -0.94
C LEU A 90 10.31 7.41 0.36
N VAL A 91 11.23 7.97 1.15
CA VAL A 91 10.90 8.63 2.41
C VAL A 91 9.94 9.80 2.16
N SER A 92 10.27 10.68 1.19
CA SER A 92 9.44 11.83 0.86
C SER A 92 8.00 11.43 0.53
N VAL A 93 7.80 10.47 -0.38
CA VAL A 93 6.46 10.03 -0.78
C VAL A 93 5.74 9.29 0.35
N ALA A 94 6.43 8.39 1.05
CA ALA A 94 5.86 7.59 2.12
C ALA A 94 5.40 8.43 3.30
N THR A 95 6.06 9.55 3.61
CA THR A 95 5.70 10.44 4.72
C THR A 95 4.79 11.60 4.32
N GLY A 96 4.04 11.47 3.24
CA GLY A 96 3.03 12.47 2.85
C GLY A 96 3.56 13.61 1.95
N GLY A 97 4.73 13.43 1.33
CA GLY A 97 5.24 14.33 0.29
C GLY A 97 4.61 14.06 -1.09
N PRO A 98 4.58 15.07 -1.97
CA PRO A 98 3.81 15.03 -3.21
C PRO A 98 4.30 13.93 -4.18
N TYR A 99 3.36 13.27 -4.86
CA TYR A 99 3.61 12.34 -5.97
C TYR A 99 2.60 12.56 -7.10
N ASP A 100 2.91 12.08 -8.30
CA ASP A 100 1.97 12.10 -9.44
C ASP A 100 1.00 10.90 -9.38
N SER A 101 -0.27 11.19 -9.13
CA SER A 101 -1.30 10.20 -8.83
C SER A 101 -1.94 9.51 -10.03
N LEU A 102 -1.51 9.82 -11.26
CA LEU A 102 -2.14 9.35 -12.51
C LEU A 102 -2.31 7.81 -12.61
N LEU A 103 -1.68 7.01 -11.76
CA LEU A 103 -1.65 5.53 -11.84
C LEU A 103 -2.19 4.75 -10.63
N LEU A 104 -2.51 5.39 -9.49
CA LEU A 104 -2.81 4.64 -8.25
C LEU A 104 -4.20 3.98 -8.25
N ASP A 105 -5.25 4.74 -8.50
CA ASP A 105 -6.64 4.26 -8.35
C ASP A 105 -7.30 3.87 -9.68
N THR A 106 -6.63 4.17 -10.80
CA THR A 106 -7.20 4.02 -12.13
C THR A 106 -6.23 3.31 -13.08
N PRO A 107 -6.38 1.99 -13.34
CA PRO A 107 -5.69 1.40 -14.47
C PRO A 107 -6.15 2.13 -15.74
N PHE A 108 -5.22 2.79 -16.44
CA PHE A 108 -5.48 3.59 -17.64
C PHE A 108 -6.40 4.80 -17.44
N GLY A 109 -6.46 5.35 -16.22
CA GLY A 109 -7.37 6.46 -15.92
C GLY A 109 -8.84 6.03 -15.84
N ARG A 110 -9.21 4.74 -15.73
CA ARG A 110 -10.61 4.30 -15.62
C ARG A 110 -10.92 3.71 -14.24
N SER A 111 -12.15 3.89 -13.75
CA SER A 111 -12.61 3.31 -12.47
C SER A 111 -12.57 1.78 -12.49
N ARG A 112 -12.07 1.16 -11.41
CA ARG A 112 -11.99 -0.32 -11.28
C ARG A 112 -13.36 -0.98 -11.24
N SER A 113 -14.35 -0.37 -10.57
CA SER A 113 -15.72 -0.88 -10.51
C SER A 113 -16.39 -0.87 -11.88
N ASP A 114 -16.15 0.18 -12.66
CA ASP A 114 -16.76 0.34 -13.98
C ASP A 114 -16.14 -0.63 -14.99
N VAL A 115 -14.83 -0.87 -14.89
CA VAL A 115 -14.13 -1.88 -15.69
C VAL A 115 -14.60 -3.28 -15.32
N ALA A 116 -14.70 -3.61 -14.03
CA ALA A 116 -15.18 -4.92 -13.58
C ALA A 116 -16.63 -5.17 -14.02
N GLY A 117 -17.52 -4.18 -13.86
CA GLY A 117 -18.89 -4.24 -14.32
C GLY A 117 -18.98 -4.42 -15.84
N PHE A 118 -18.16 -3.70 -16.62
CA PHE A 118 -18.10 -3.87 -18.08
C PHE A 118 -17.66 -5.27 -18.49
N ILE A 119 -16.65 -5.86 -17.82
CA ILE A 119 -16.19 -7.23 -18.07
C ILE A 119 -17.28 -8.24 -17.73
N LEU A 120 -17.87 -8.16 -16.53
CA LEU A 120 -18.93 -9.07 -16.09
C LEU A 120 -20.14 -9.03 -17.03
N GLN A 121 -20.58 -7.83 -17.40
CA GLN A 121 -21.67 -7.64 -18.35
C GLN A 121 -21.31 -8.18 -19.74
N GLY A 122 -20.07 -7.97 -20.19
CA GLY A 122 -19.58 -8.51 -21.46
C GLY A 122 -19.63 -10.04 -21.49
N THR A 123 -19.11 -10.69 -20.45
CA THR A 123 -19.15 -12.16 -20.30
C THR A 123 -20.58 -12.68 -20.27
N PHE A 124 -21.46 -12.05 -19.50
CA PHE A 124 -22.87 -12.44 -19.44
C PHE A 124 -23.58 -12.28 -20.79
N ASN A 125 -23.31 -11.18 -21.51
CA ASN A 125 -23.91 -10.95 -22.82
C ASN A 125 -23.44 -11.98 -23.86
N VAL A 126 -22.17 -12.38 -23.84
CA VAL A 126 -21.66 -13.46 -24.70
C VAL A 126 -22.37 -14.78 -24.41
N LEU A 127 -22.55 -15.13 -23.12
CA LEU A 127 -23.22 -16.37 -22.72
C LEU A 127 -24.71 -16.38 -23.08
N THR A 128 -25.36 -15.22 -23.10
CA THR A 128 -26.80 -15.08 -23.38
C THR A 128 -27.12 -14.71 -24.84
N GLY A 129 -26.10 -14.65 -25.70
CA GLY A 129 -26.25 -14.25 -27.11
C GLY A 129 -26.64 -12.78 -27.31
N GLN A 130 -26.46 -11.95 -26.29
CA GLN A 130 -26.71 -10.51 -26.33
C GLN A 130 -25.49 -9.76 -26.89
N PRO A 131 -25.69 -8.59 -27.53
CA PRO A 131 -24.60 -7.76 -28.01
C PRO A 131 -23.75 -7.24 -26.84
N PRO A 132 -22.44 -7.01 -27.05
CA PRO A 132 -21.56 -6.47 -26.02
C PRO A 132 -22.01 -5.07 -25.56
N PRO A 133 -21.74 -4.69 -24.29
CA PRO A 133 -22.11 -3.39 -23.75
C PRO A 133 -21.50 -2.24 -24.57
N THR A 134 -22.33 -1.24 -24.91
CA THR A 134 -21.95 -0.10 -25.76
C THR A 134 -21.26 1.03 -25.01
N SER A 135 -21.52 1.17 -23.71
CA SER A 135 -20.89 2.17 -22.84
C SER A 135 -19.54 1.67 -22.33
N ARG A 136 -18.46 2.07 -22.99
CA ARG A 136 -17.10 1.85 -22.49
C ARG A 136 -16.84 2.72 -21.25
N PRO A 137 -16.09 2.22 -20.25
CA PRO A 137 -15.71 3.03 -19.09
C PRO A 137 -14.90 4.25 -19.54
N GLN A 138 -15.29 5.43 -19.06
CA GLN A 138 -14.60 6.68 -19.41
C GLN A 138 -13.33 6.86 -18.58
N ALA A 139 -12.36 7.57 -19.16
CA ALA A 139 -11.15 7.94 -18.45
C ALA A 139 -11.46 9.08 -17.46
N GLN A 140 -11.51 8.76 -16.17
CA GLN A 140 -11.43 9.69 -15.06
C GLN A 140 -9.97 10.17 -14.90
N ARG A 141 -9.72 11.44 -15.22
CA ARG A 141 -8.52 12.12 -14.75
C ARG A 141 -8.75 12.53 -13.31
N GLN A 142 -8.21 11.78 -12.36
CA GLN A 142 -8.12 12.27 -10.98
C GLN A 142 -7.06 13.37 -10.94
N VAL A 143 -7.48 14.57 -10.56
CA VAL A 143 -6.59 15.71 -10.29
C VAL A 143 -6.56 15.85 -8.78
N GLY A 144 -5.50 15.34 -8.16
CA GLY A 144 -5.35 15.36 -6.70
C GLY A 144 -4.35 14.31 -6.24
N TYR A 145 -3.64 14.60 -5.17
CA TYR A 145 -2.69 13.71 -4.52
C TYR A 145 -3.31 13.21 -3.21
N VAL A 146 -3.15 11.92 -2.90
CA VAL A 146 -3.60 11.33 -1.64
C VAL A 146 -2.36 11.06 -0.80
N PRO A 147 -2.12 11.76 0.31
CA PRO A 147 -0.95 11.50 1.13
C PRO A 147 -0.93 10.10 1.70
N PHE A 148 0.25 9.51 1.71
CA PHE A 148 0.54 8.41 2.61
C PHE A 148 0.69 8.96 4.03
N ASP A 149 0.30 8.17 5.02
CA ASP A 149 0.36 8.52 6.44
C ASP A 149 1.60 7.90 7.13
N GLY A 150 2.64 7.57 6.34
CA GLY A 150 3.83 6.92 6.83
C GLY A 150 4.65 7.83 7.75
N ARG A 151 5.28 7.22 8.75
CA ARG A 151 6.26 7.86 9.63
C ARG A 151 7.59 7.12 9.51
N LEU A 152 8.66 7.84 9.21
CA LEU A 152 10.00 7.29 9.22
C LEU A 152 10.33 6.83 10.64
N ALA A 153 10.62 5.54 10.79
CA ALA A 153 10.96 4.93 12.07
C ALA A 153 12.48 4.76 12.22
N ASP A 154 13.14 4.34 11.15
CA ASP A 154 14.59 4.20 11.11
C ASP A 154 15.12 4.44 9.68
N ARG A 155 16.36 4.93 9.60
CA ARG A 155 17.16 5.02 8.38
C ARG A 155 18.63 5.03 8.75
N HIS A 156 19.39 4.13 8.14
CA HIS A 156 20.83 4.08 8.31
C HIS A 156 21.50 3.37 7.12
N THR A 157 22.81 3.54 6.99
CA THR A 157 23.62 2.79 6.02
C THR A 157 24.17 1.54 6.71
N THR A 158 23.98 0.36 6.10
CA THR A 158 24.46 -0.92 6.63
C THR A 158 25.98 -1.05 6.49
N GLU A 159 26.56 -2.05 7.15
CA GLU A 159 28.01 -2.34 7.04
C GLU A 159 28.46 -2.60 5.59
N ASP A 160 27.58 -3.19 4.78
CA ASP A 160 27.82 -3.49 3.36
C ASP A 160 27.56 -2.28 2.44
N GLY A 161 27.25 -1.12 3.01
CA GLY A 161 27.00 0.13 2.29
C GLY A 161 25.60 0.25 1.69
N ALA A 162 24.68 -0.68 1.99
CA ALA A 162 23.29 -0.59 1.56
C ALA A 162 22.55 0.47 2.38
N GLU A 163 21.55 1.14 1.80
CA GLU A 163 20.67 2.03 2.56
C GLU A 163 19.49 1.23 3.09
N TYR A 164 19.30 1.22 4.41
CA TYR A 164 18.12 0.67 5.07
C TYR A 164 17.14 1.79 5.43
N VAL A 165 15.85 1.57 5.16
CA VAL A 165 14.77 2.48 5.52
C VAL A 165 13.60 1.70 6.10
N ARG A 166 13.10 2.15 7.25
CA ARG A 166 11.89 1.62 7.87
C ARG A 166 10.83 2.69 8.03
N VAL A 167 9.62 2.41 7.54
CA VAL A 167 8.45 3.30 7.63
C VAL A 167 7.30 2.58 8.30
N ILE A 168 6.63 3.25 9.23
CA ILE A 168 5.40 2.78 9.87
C ILE A 168 4.21 3.50 9.24
N PHE A 169 3.29 2.75 8.62
CA PHE A 169 2.04 3.25 8.03
C PHE A 169 0.84 2.98 8.93
N GLY A 170 -0.27 3.67 8.69
CA GLY A 170 -1.55 3.40 9.38
C GLY A 170 -1.59 3.85 10.83
N ALA A 171 -0.58 4.61 11.29
CA ALA A 171 -0.50 5.08 12.69
C ALA A 171 -1.72 5.93 13.09
N SER A 172 -2.29 6.65 12.12
CA SER A 172 -3.50 7.46 12.31
C SER A 172 -4.78 6.62 12.48
N GLU A 173 -4.79 5.39 11.96
CA GLU A 173 -5.92 4.47 11.98
C GLU A 173 -5.80 3.39 13.08
N ALA A 174 -4.70 3.40 13.85
CA ALA A 174 -4.35 2.33 14.80
C ALA A 174 -5.44 2.02 15.85
N GLN A 175 -6.19 3.04 16.30
CA GLN A 175 -7.29 2.84 17.26
C GLN A 175 -8.53 2.19 16.62
N SER A 176 -8.81 2.51 15.35
CA SER A 176 -9.99 2.01 14.65
C SER A 176 -9.76 0.66 13.98
N ASP A 177 -8.56 0.45 13.44
CA ASP A 177 -8.18 -0.75 12.70
C ASP A 177 -6.66 -1.00 12.88
N PRO A 178 -6.24 -1.66 13.96
CA PRO A 178 -4.83 -1.93 14.22
C PRO A 178 -4.20 -2.86 13.16
N SER A 179 -5.01 -3.58 12.37
CA SER A 179 -4.53 -4.42 11.27
C SER A 179 -4.02 -3.61 10.07
N ARG A 180 -4.23 -2.30 10.07
CA ARG A 180 -3.65 -1.38 9.07
C ARG A 180 -2.34 -0.75 9.51
N VAL A 181 -1.91 -0.98 10.75
CA VAL A 181 -0.59 -0.55 11.21
C VAL A 181 0.45 -1.48 10.62
N VAL A 182 1.18 -0.99 9.63
CA VAL A 182 2.14 -1.78 8.86
C VAL A 182 3.55 -1.25 9.07
N ASP A 183 4.46 -2.12 9.50
CA ASP A 183 5.90 -1.87 9.42
C ASP A 183 6.37 -2.29 8.03
N ALA A 184 6.91 -1.34 7.27
CA ALA A 184 7.50 -1.56 5.95
C ALA A 184 9.00 -1.26 6.00
N GLU A 185 9.78 -2.18 5.45
CA GLU A 185 11.24 -2.17 5.46
C GLU A 185 11.75 -2.25 4.03
N PHE A 186 12.77 -1.46 3.74
CA PHE A 186 13.36 -1.33 2.42
C PHE A 186 14.88 -1.37 2.54
N ILE A 187 15.51 -2.23 1.75
CA ILE A 187 16.97 -2.25 1.58
C ILE A 187 17.28 -1.90 0.14
N PHE A 188 18.15 -0.89 -0.04
CA PHE A 188 18.72 -0.50 -1.31
C PHE A 188 20.18 -0.98 -1.34
N PRO A 189 20.49 -2.14 -1.96
CA PRO A 189 21.86 -2.61 -2.11
C PRO A 189 22.74 -1.57 -2.81
N SER A 190 24.01 -1.52 -2.45
CA SER A 190 24.95 -0.52 -2.98
C SER A 190 25.39 -0.80 -4.41
N ASP A 191 25.19 -2.03 -4.90
CA ASP A 191 25.68 -2.56 -6.16
C ASP A 191 24.58 -2.81 -7.21
N ASP A 192 23.31 -2.60 -6.88
CA ASP A 192 22.18 -2.86 -7.78
C ASP A 192 21.07 -1.80 -7.69
N ALA A 193 20.39 -1.56 -8.80
CA ALA A 193 19.28 -0.60 -8.92
C ALA A 193 17.94 -1.24 -8.55
N VAL A 194 17.95 -2.08 -7.51
CA VAL A 194 16.78 -2.79 -7.00
C VAL A 194 16.57 -2.48 -5.53
N VAL A 195 15.34 -2.56 -5.07
CA VAL A 195 14.98 -2.46 -3.65
C VAL A 195 14.35 -3.77 -3.22
N LEU A 196 14.96 -4.37 -2.19
CA LEU A 196 14.39 -5.48 -1.46
C LEU A 196 13.44 -4.92 -0.41
N LEU A 197 12.30 -5.58 -0.22
CA LEU A 197 11.24 -5.03 0.61
C LEU A 197 10.52 -6.09 1.40
N ARG A 198 10.08 -5.69 2.60
CA ARG A 198 9.20 -6.45 3.47
C ARG A 198 8.15 -5.50 4.03
N ALA A 199 6.92 -5.97 4.15
CA ALA A 199 5.90 -5.25 4.90
C ALA A 199 5.01 -6.22 5.67
N ALA A 200 4.82 -5.95 6.96
CA ALA A 200 4.02 -6.78 7.85
C ALA A 200 3.07 -5.90 8.66
N SER A 201 1.81 -6.31 8.74
CA SER A 201 0.88 -5.72 9.68
C SER A 201 1.19 -6.21 11.10
N ARG A 202 1.10 -5.31 12.09
CA ARG A 202 1.31 -5.66 13.50
C ARG A 202 0.21 -6.55 14.07
N VAL A 203 -0.99 -6.49 13.49
CA VAL A 203 -2.14 -7.27 13.93
C VAL A 203 -2.74 -7.99 12.73
N PRO A 204 -3.01 -9.30 12.82
CA PRO A 204 -3.68 -10.04 11.74
C PRO A 204 -5.01 -9.39 11.35
N PRO A 205 -5.32 -9.27 10.05
CA PRO A 205 -6.61 -8.76 9.59
C PRO A 205 -7.74 -9.70 10.03
N SER A 206 -8.92 -9.14 10.31
CA SER A 206 -10.13 -9.93 10.57
C SER A 206 -10.51 -10.74 9.34
N ASP A 207 -11.16 -11.91 9.55
CA ASP A 207 -11.72 -12.73 8.48
C ASP A 207 -12.72 -11.99 7.57
N THR A 208 -13.31 -10.91 8.10
CA THR A 208 -14.29 -10.09 7.39
C THR A 208 -13.69 -8.90 6.63
N THR A 209 -12.40 -8.64 6.82
CA THR A 209 -11.69 -7.49 6.23
C THR A 209 -10.85 -7.96 5.05
N GLY A 210 -11.10 -7.39 3.88
CA GLY A 210 -10.37 -7.73 2.66
C GLY A 210 -10.94 -7.07 1.42
N THR A 211 -10.29 -7.30 0.29
CA THR A 211 -10.64 -6.73 -1.01
C THR A 211 -10.87 -7.84 -2.02
N LEU A 212 -11.97 -7.75 -2.78
CA LEU A 212 -12.18 -8.66 -3.90
C LEU A 212 -11.21 -8.27 -5.04
N LYS A 213 -10.39 -9.23 -5.46
CA LYS A 213 -9.47 -9.11 -6.59
C LYS A 213 -9.78 -10.18 -7.63
N LEU A 214 -9.42 -9.90 -8.88
CA LEU A 214 -9.45 -10.89 -9.95
C LEU A 214 -8.16 -11.72 -9.89
N SER A 215 -8.26 -13.04 -10.01
CA SER A 215 -7.11 -13.93 -10.16
C SER A 215 -7.25 -14.79 -11.43
N PHE A 216 -6.10 -15.23 -11.95
CA PHE A 216 -5.99 -16.07 -13.15
C PHE A 216 -5.63 -17.53 -12.84
N THR A 217 -5.22 -17.84 -11.61
CA THR A 217 -4.71 -19.16 -11.20
C THR A 217 -5.76 -20.02 -10.50
N ASP A 218 -6.27 -19.54 -9.37
CA ASP A 218 -7.05 -20.38 -8.46
C ASP A 218 -8.56 -20.21 -8.63
N SER A 219 -9.00 -18.96 -8.82
CA SER A 219 -10.42 -18.61 -8.94
C SER A 219 -10.57 -17.24 -9.61
N PRO A 220 -11.69 -17.00 -10.32
CA PRO A 220 -11.93 -15.71 -10.97
C PRO A 220 -11.99 -14.55 -9.97
N LEU A 221 -12.41 -14.82 -8.73
CA LEU A 221 -12.45 -13.85 -7.63
C LEU A 221 -11.70 -14.42 -6.43
N VAL A 222 -10.77 -13.63 -5.89
CA VAL A 222 -10.03 -13.92 -4.65
C VAL A 222 -10.31 -12.80 -3.66
N PHE A 223 -10.65 -13.18 -2.43
CA PHE A 223 -10.79 -12.24 -1.33
C PHE A 223 -9.43 -12.04 -0.67
N ASP A 224 -8.74 -10.98 -1.06
CA ASP A 224 -7.38 -10.68 -0.58
C ASP A 224 -7.42 -9.85 0.71
N ARG A 225 -6.88 -10.43 1.78
CA ARG A 225 -6.79 -9.81 3.11
C ARG A 225 -5.43 -9.19 3.39
N ASN A 226 -4.47 -9.34 2.48
CA ASN A 226 -3.11 -8.87 2.66
C ASN A 226 -3.04 -7.35 2.37
N TYR A 227 -3.34 -6.57 3.40
CA TYR A 227 -3.31 -5.11 3.33
C TYR A 227 -1.89 -4.59 3.03
N SER A 228 -0.87 -5.22 3.60
CA SER A 228 0.54 -4.89 3.36
C SER A 228 0.90 -4.95 1.88
N ARG A 229 0.46 -6.00 1.16
CA ARG A 229 0.64 -6.13 -0.29
C ARG A 229 -0.06 -5.00 -1.07
N LEU A 230 -1.28 -4.63 -0.68
CA LEU A 230 -2.02 -3.53 -1.30
C LEU A 230 -1.33 -2.18 -1.09
N LEU A 231 -0.88 -1.92 0.14
CA LEU A 231 -0.16 -0.71 0.52
C LEU A 231 1.13 -0.55 -0.28
N LEU A 232 1.94 -1.62 -0.35
CA LEU A 232 3.19 -1.63 -1.10
C LEU A 232 2.97 -1.41 -2.60
N GLU A 233 1.97 -2.05 -3.21
CA GLU A 233 1.66 -1.83 -4.62
C GLU A 233 1.19 -0.39 -4.90
N ARG A 234 0.48 0.24 -3.95
CA ARG A 234 0.14 1.67 -4.04
C ARG A 234 1.39 2.54 -3.95
N LEU A 235 2.25 2.28 -2.97
CA LEU A 235 3.50 3.01 -2.78
C LEU A 235 4.41 2.90 -4.00
N ARG A 236 4.62 1.69 -4.53
CA ARG A 236 5.39 1.45 -5.75
C ARG A 236 4.92 2.31 -6.93
N LYS A 237 3.60 2.34 -7.17
CA LYS A 237 3.02 3.15 -8.26
C LYS A 237 3.22 4.65 -8.04
N ALA A 238 3.11 5.11 -6.79
CA ALA A 238 3.38 6.50 -6.43
C ALA A 238 4.83 6.89 -6.71
N LEU A 239 5.77 5.99 -6.37
CA LEU A 239 7.20 6.13 -6.62
C LEU A 239 7.59 5.96 -8.09
N ARG A 240 6.70 5.38 -8.90
CA ARG A 240 6.97 4.93 -10.28
C ARG A 240 8.08 3.89 -10.39
N PHE A 241 8.32 3.15 -9.32
CA PHE A 241 9.26 2.03 -9.36
C PHE A 241 8.66 0.89 -10.18
N GLN A 242 9.51 0.16 -10.89
CA GLN A 242 9.09 -0.94 -11.75
C GLN A 242 9.19 -2.25 -11.00
N ILE A 243 8.45 -3.27 -11.44
CA ILE A 243 8.58 -4.62 -10.87
C ILE A 243 9.75 -5.31 -11.56
N VAL A 244 10.70 -5.84 -10.77
CA VAL A 244 11.76 -6.71 -11.30
C VAL A 244 11.13 -8.04 -11.72
N PRO A 245 11.34 -8.52 -12.96
CA PRO A 245 10.89 -9.84 -13.35
C PRO A 245 11.72 -10.88 -12.58
N VAL A 246 11.06 -11.65 -11.71
CA VAL A 246 11.69 -12.77 -11.00
C VAL A 246 11.16 -14.07 -11.60
N ILE A 247 12.08 -14.97 -11.94
CA ILE A 247 11.72 -16.33 -12.34
C ILE A 247 11.50 -17.11 -11.05
N THR A 248 10.26 -17.47 -10.77
CA THR A 248 9.91 -18.32 -9.64
C THR A 248 9.10 -19.52 -10.12
N ASP A 249 9.25 -20.65 -9.42
CA ASP A 249 8.54 -21.89 -9.77
C ASP A 249 7.03 -21.76 -9.60
N PHE A 250 6.55 -20.75 -8.87
CA PHE A 250 5.12 -20.52 -8.68
C PHE A 250 4.50 -19.53 -9.68
N ASP A 251 5.28 -18.73 -10.43
CA ASP A 251 4.72 -17.79 -11.41
C ASP A 251 4.28 -18.53 -12.69
N PRO A 252 2.98 -18.55 -13.01
CA PRO A 252 2.45 -19.27 -14.17
C PRO A 252 2.97 -18.73 -15.51
N ARG A 253 3.59 -17.54 -15.55
CA ARG A 253 4.24 -17.01 -16.77
C ARG A 253 5.54 -17.75 -17.10
N PHE A 254 6.18 -18.34 -16.09
CA PHE A 254 7.46 -19.02 -16.22
C PHE A 254 7.36 -20.52 -15.92
N ASN A 255 6.34 -20.93 -15.17
CA ASN A 255 6.02 -22.33 -14.93
C ASN A 255 4.83 -22.79 -15.80
N ASN A 256 5.15 -23.52 -16.87
CA ASN A 256 4.16 -24.13 -17.77
C ASN A 256 3.35 -25.25 -17.11
N ASP A 257 3.71 -25.71 -15.92
CA ASP A 257 3.02 -26.78 -15.19
C ASP A 257 1.83 -26.25 -14.37
N LYS A 258 1.61 -24.93 -14.31
CA LYS A 258 0.42 -24.35 -13.65
C LYS A 258 -0.69 -24.03 -14.64
N GLN A 259 -1.78 -24.79 -14.55
CA GLN A 259 -3.00 -24.59 -15.33
C GLN A 259 -3.82 -23.39 -14.82
N LEU A 260 -4.27 -22.52 -15.74
CA LEU A 260 -5.11 -21.36 -15.42
C LEU A 260 -6.54 -21.81 -15.05
N TRP A 261 -7.27 -21.03 -14.24
CA TRP A 261 -8.59 -21.48 -13.76
C TRP A 261 -9.61 -21.71 -14.91
N PHE A 262 -9.52 -20.95 -15.99
CA PHE A 262 -10.40 -21.12 -17.15
C PHE A 262 -10.03 -22.35 -17.98
N GLU A 263 -8.76 -22.76 -17.99
CA GLU A 263 -8.33 -24.01 -18.62
C GLU A 263 -8.85 -25.20 -17.81
N LYS A 264 -8.82 -25.13 -16.46
CA LYS A 264 -9.44 -26.14 -15.58
C LYS A 264 -10.96 -26.26 -15.84
N LEU A 265 -11.63 -25.14 -16.12
CA LEU A 265 -13.07 -25.13 -16.43
C LEU A 265 -13.37 -25.75 -17.80
N LEU A 266 -12.54 -25.51 -18.81
CA LEU A 266 -12.76 -25.96 -20.19
C LEU A 266 -12.23 -27.37 -20.47
N ASP A 267 -11.22 -27.83 -19.73
CA ASP A 267 -10.59 -29.14 -19.86
C ASP A 267 -10.31 -29.76 -18.48
N PRO A 268 -11.36 -30.22 -17.75
CA PRO A 268 -11.25 -30.73 -16.39
C PRO A 268 -10.51 -32.08 -16.28
N GLY A 269 -10.13 -32.70 -17.40
CA GLY A 269 -9.52 -34.04 -17.47
C GLY A 269 -8.07 -34.07 -17.95
N ASN A 270 -7.39 -32.92 -18.04
CA ASN A 270 -6.04 -32.87 -18.60
C ASN A 270 -4.99 -33.50 -17.65
N GLU A 271 -4.61 -34.74 -17.92
CA GLU A 271 -3.67 -35.53 -17.12
C GLU A 271 -2.25 -34.93 -17.05
N ARG A 272 -1.90 -33.99 -17.94
CA ARG A 272 -0.58 -33.32 -17.94
C ARG A 272 -0.28 -32.60 -16.62
N TYR A 273 -1.30 -32.16 -15.89
CA TYR A 273 -1.15 -31.35 -14.67
C TYR A 273 -1.40 -32.14 -13.37
N GLN A 274 -1.74 -33.42 -13.45
CA GLN A 274 -1.99 -34.25 -12.25
C GLN A 274 -0.70 -34.75 -11.58
N GLN A 275 0.47 -34.62 -12.23
CA GLN A 275 1.74 -35.18 -11.75
C GLN A 275 2.56 -34.24 -10.85
N SER A 276 2.21 -32.95 -10.71
CA SER A 276 2.99 -31.98 -9.93
C SER A 276 2.61 -31.91 -8.44
N GLY A 277 1.80 -32.84 -7.94
CA GLY A 277 1.24 -32.84 -6.58
C GLY A 277 1.81 -33.92 -5.65
N ASN A 278 3.11 -34.20 -5.72
CA ASN A 278 3.84 -35.04 -4.75
C ASN A 278 5.05 -34.30 -4.19
#